data_AF-A0A6G0PY24-F1
#
_entry.id   AF-A0A6G0PY24-F1
#
_cell.length_a   1.000
_cell.length_b   1.000
_cell.length_c   1.000
_cell.angle_alpha   90.00
_cell.angle_beta   90.00
_cell.angle_gamma   90.00
#
_symmetry.space_group_name_H-M   'P 1'
#
loop_
_entity.id
_entity.type
_entity.pdbx_description
1 polymer ?
#
loop_
_entity_poly.entity_id
_entity_poly.type
_entity_poly.pdbx_seq_one_letter_code
_entity_poly.pdbx_strand_id
1 'polypeptide(L)'
;MDEAAMQHADSVQQMFASLAGMMHEQQQFMAQTAELQRQMAATLQQQQKQQSTSQQQQPSVADSSSPDTREYRTEGITMPKFSGTKDDDVADYLFSAKLYFESKNIKYGADSPQQR
;
A
#
# COMPACT_ATOMS: atom_id res chain seq x y z
N MET A 1 64.16 -12.29 9.31
CA MET A 1 62.74 -12.63 9.08
C MET A 1 62.39 -12.10 7.70
N ASP A 2 61.69 -12.90 6.90
CA ASP A 2 61.51 -12.66 5.46
C ASP A 2 60.35 -11.67 5.23
N GLU A 3 60.66 -10.42 4.88
CA GLU A 3 59.68 -9.34 4.68
C GLU A 3 58.67 -9.66 3.57
N ALA A 4 59.09 -10.44 2.57
CA ALA A 4 58.22 -10.90 1.48
C ALA A 4 57.12 -11.85 1.98
N ALA A 5 57.41 -12.68 2.98
CA ALA A 5 56.43 -13.60 3.57
C ALA A 5 55.38 -12.85 4.42
N MET A 6 55.78 -11.76 5.10
CA MET A 6 54.85 -10.90 5.85
C MET A 6 53.88 -10.15 4.93
N GLN A 7 54.37 -9.53 3.86
CA GLN A 7 53.50 -8.79 2.92
C GLN A 7 52.51 -9.70 2.20
N HIS A 8 52.92 -10.92 1.89
CA HIS A 8 52.03 -11.90 1.28
C HIS A 8 50.92 -12.34 2.24
N ALA A 9 51.24 -12.53 3.53
CA ALA A 9 50.25 -12.84 4.57
C ALA A 9 49.23 -11.71 4.77
N ASP A 10 49.68 -10.45 4.77
CA ASP A 10 48.79 -9.28 4.89
C ASP A 10 47.84 -9.16 3.69
N SER A 11 48.30 -9.46 2.47
CA SER A 11 47.46 -9.37 1.27
C SER A 11 46.30 -10.39 1.29
N VAL A 12 46.56 -11.64 1.68
CA VAL A 12 45.48 -12.63 1.83
C VAL A 12 44.51 -12.23 2.93
N GLN A 13 45.04 -11.71 4.05
CA GLN A 13 44.22 -11.28 5.18
C GLN A 13 43.32 -10.09 4.83
N GLN A 14 43.81 -9.13 4.04
CA GLN A 14 42.99 -8.03 3.51
C GLN A 14 41.90 -8.51 2.53
N MET A 15 42.19 -9.49 1.67
CA MET A 15 41.18 -10.07 0.79
C MET A 15 40.06 -10.76 1.59
N PHE A 16 40.41 -11.52 2.62
CA PHE A 16 39.42 -12.13 3.52
C PHE A 16 38.61 -11.07 4.30
N ALA A 17 39.26 -10.02 4.78
CA ALA A 17 38.57 -8.92 5.46
C ALA A 17 37.60 -8.19 4.51
N SER A 18 37.99 -7.98 3.25
CA SER A 18 37.14 -7.35 2.23
C SER A 18 35.93 -8.23 1.89
N LEU A 19 36.13 -9.54 1.77
CA LEU A 19 35.04 -10.50 1.55
C LEU A 19 34.09 -10.58 2.75
N ALA A 20 34.64 -10.57 3.98
CA ALA A 20 33.84 -10.55 5.20
C ALA A 20 33.02 -9.25 5.33
N GLY A 21 33.60 -8.11 4.97
CA GLY A 21 32.91 -6.83 4.89
C GLY A 21 31.75 -6.86 3.91
N MET A 22 31.99 -7.34 2.68
CA MET A 22 30.95 -7.44 1.65
C MET A 22 29.81 -8.38 2.05
N MET A 23 30.12 -9.52 2.70
CA MET A 23 29.09 -10.42 3.22
C MET A 23 28.27 -9.77 4.33
N HIS A 24 28.90 -8.96 5.18
CA HIS A 24 28.20 -8.24 6.22
C HIS A 24 27.25 -7.19 5.63
N GLU A 25 27.69 -6.44 4.62
CA GLU A 25 26.84 -5.48 3.90
C GLU A 25 25.68 -6.17 3.18
N GLN A 26 25.92 -7.32 2.54
CA GLN A 26 24.87 -8.11 1.91
C GLN A 26 23.85 -8.62 2.95
N GLN A 27 24.30 -9.09 4.12
CA GLN A 27 23.41 -9.49 5.21
C GLN A 27 22.58 -8.32 5.74
N GLN A 28 23.20 -7.15 5.92
CA GLN A 28 22.49 -5.95 6.38
C GLN A 28 21.42 -5.52 5.37
N PHE A 29 21.73 -5.56 4.07
CA PHE A 29 20.77 -5.25 3.03
C PHE A 29 19.60 -6.25 3.01
N MET A 30 19.88 -7.54 3.13
CA MET A 30 18.84 -8.57 3.23
C MET A 30 18.01 -8.43 4.50
N ALA A 31 18.62 -8.12 5.64
CA ALA A 31 17.93 -7.91 6.90
C ALA A 31 16.99 -6.69 6.82
N GLN A 32 17.46 -5.57 6.26
CA GLN A 32 16.66 -4.38 6.04
C GLN A 32 15.49 -4.64 5.09
N THR A 33 15.75 -5.40 4.01
CA THR A 33 14.71 -5.80 3.05
C THR A 33 13.67 -6.72 3.70
N ALA A 34 14.10 -7.70 4.49
CA ALA A 34 13.22 -8.60 5.22
C ALA A 34 12.38 -7.88 6.28
N GLU A 35 12.95 -6.87 6.95
CA GLU A 35 12.23 -6.04 7.91
C GLU A 35 11.16 -5.17 7.22
N LEU A 36 11.49 -4.56 6.08
CA LEU A 36 10.53 -3.81 5.27
C LEU A 36 9.37 -4.71 4.80
N GLN A 37 9.69 -5.92 4.33
CA GLN A 37 8.68 -6.88 3.89
C GLN A 37 7.79 -7.34 5.06
N ARG A 38 8.36 -7.53 6.26
CA ARG A 38 7.59 -7.79 7.50
C ARG A 38 6.69 -6.63 7.88
N GLN A 39 7.15 -5.39 7.76
CA GLN A 39 6.32 -4.21 8.03
C GLN A 39 5.12 -4.16 7.09
N MET A 40 5.33 -4.35 5.78
CA MET A 40 4.22 -4.38 4.82
C MET A 40 3.23 -5.52 5.11
N ALA A 41 3.73 -6.71 5.43
CA ALA A 41 2.89 -7.84 5.81
C ALA A 41 2.09 -7.57 7.11
N ALA A 42 2.70 -6.91 8.10
CA ALA A 42 2.03 -6.53 9.34
C ALA A 42 0.93 -5.50 9.09
N THR A 43 1.17 -4.49 8.24
CA THR A 43 0.17 -3.48 7.87
C THR A 43 -1.03 -4.11 7.15
N LEU A 44 -0.79 -5.04 6.22
CA LEU A 44 -1.86 -5.78 5.54
C LEU A 44 -2.65 -6.67 6.50
N GLN A 45 -1.97 -7.36 7.43
CA GLN A 45 -2.64 -8.19 8.42
C GLN A 45 -3.48 -7.37 9.41
N GLN A 46 -3.04 -6.15 9.75
CA GLN A 46 -3.79 -5.23 10.59
C GLN A 46 -5.08 -4.74 9.90
N GLN A 47 -5.02 -4.42 8.60
CA GLN A 47 -6.22 -4.06 7.83
C GLN A 47 -7.24 -5.22 7.78
N GLN A 48 -6.81 -6.46 7.56
CA GLN A 48 -7.74 -7.59 7.52
C GLN A 48 -8.43 -7.87 8.85
N LYS A 49 -7.74 -7.66 9.99
CA LYS A 49 -8.37 -7.85 11.31
C LYS A 49 -9.42 -6.78 11.61
N GLN A 50 -9.19 -5.51 11.25
CA GLN A 50 -10.21 -4.47 11.45
C GLN A 50 -11.49 -4.73 10.64
N GLN A 51 -11.38 -5.34 9.46
CA GLN A 51 -12.55 -5.71 8.65
C GLN A 51 -13.34 -6.91 9.20
N SER A 52 -12.71 -7.80 9.98
CA SER A 52 -13.35 -9.04 10.46
C SER A 52 -14.05 -8.90 11.82
N THR A 53 -13.73 -7.87 12.61
CA THR A 53 -14.36 -7.66 13.93
C THR A 53 -15.76 -7.03 13.88
N SER A 54 -16.23 -6.59 12.70
CA SER A 54 -17.56 -5.99 12.55
C SER A 54 -18.68 -6.98 12.20
N GLN A 55 -18.40 -8.28 12.03
CA GLN A 55 -19.39 -9.25 11.54
C GLN A 55 -19.95 -10.23 12.59
N GLN A 56 -19.65 -10.09 13.89
CA GLN A 56 -20.15 -11.03 14.92
C GLN A 56 -21.26 -10.52 15.85
N GLN A 57 -21.85 -9.35 15.58
CA GLN A 57 -23.08 -8.93 16.27
C GLN A 57 -24.14 -8.50 15.27
N GLN A 58 -24.79 -9.48 14.63
CA GLN A 58 -26.13 -9.30 14.08
C GLN A 58 -27.16 -9.78 15.10
N PRO A 59 -27.97 -8.88 15.65
CA PRO A 59 -29.41 -9.06 15.72
C PRO A 59 -30.03 -8.37 14.51
N SER A 60 -30.90 -9.10 13.82
CA SER A 60 -31.71 -8.59 12.71
C SER A 60 -32.58 -7.44 13.19
N VAL A 61 -32.25 -6.20 12.84
CA VAL A 61 -33.22 -5.11 12.74
C VAL A 61 -32.84 -4.22 11.57
N ALA A 62 -33.72 -4.18 10.59
CA ALA A 62 -33.77 -3.10 9.62
C ALA A 62 -34.12 -1.82 10.39
N ASP A 63 -33.16 -0.92 10.59
CA ASP A 63 -33.40 0.52 10.54
C ASP A 63 -32.09 1.31 10.59
N SER A 64 -32.04 2.37 9.78
CA SER A 64 -31.37 3.65 10.01
C SER A 64 -29.90 3.73 10.51
N SER A 65 -29.11 4.41 9.68
CA SER A 65 -27.99 5.29 10.05
C SER A 65 -26.84 4.66 10.82
N SER A 66 -25.80 4.26 10.09
CA SER A 66 -24.42 4.39 10.55
C SER A 66 -23.59 4.83 9.36
N PRO A 67 -22.78 5.91 9.45
CA PRO A 67 -21.76 6.19 8.45
C PRO A 67 -20.72 5.09 8.59
N ASP A 68 -21.00 3.97 7.92
CA ASP A 68 -20.01 2.95 7.61
C ASP A 68 -18.83 3.70 7.02
N THR A 69 -17.66 3.57 7.63
CA THR A 69 -16.39 4.08 7.11
C THR A 69 -16.15 3.42 5.77
N ARG A 70 -16.79 3.96 4.73
CA ARG A 70 -16.82 3.39 3.40
C ARG A 70 -15.43 3.59 2.82
N GLU A 71 -14.60 2.56 2.97
CA GLU A 71 -13.29 2.49 2.34
C GLU A 71 -13.49 2.52 0.83
N TYR A 72 -13.40 3.71 0.25
CA TYR A 72 -13.48 3.89 -1.19
C TYR A 72 -12.14 3.50 -1.84
N ARG A 73 -11.95 2.21 -2.08
CA ARG A 73 -10.78 1.69 -2.80
C ARG A 73 -10.91 1.99 -4.29
N THR A 74 -9.83 2.51 -4.88
CA THR A 74 -9.77 2.99 -6.27
C THR A 74 -9.81 1.86 -7.30
N GLU A 75 -9.30 0.69 -6.93
CA GLU A 75 -9.40 -0.52 -7.75
C GLU A 75 -10.80 -1.14 -7.66
N GLY A 76 -11.64 -0.87 -8.68
CA GLY A 76 -12.95 -1.51 -8.84
C GLY A 76 -14.17 -0.59 -8.69
N ILE A 77 -13.98 0.72 -8.59
CA ILE A 77 -15.10 1.68 -8.46
C ILE A 77 -15.95 1.67 -9.75
N THR A 78 -17.24 1.38 -9.60
CA THR A 78 -18.25 1.53 -10.65
C THR A 78 -18.88 2.93 -10.59
N MET A 79 -19.48 3.38 -11.70
CA MET A 79 -20.19 4.66 -11.71
C MET A 79 -21.27 4.68 -10.60
N PRO A 80 -21.21 5.63 -9.65
CA PRO A 80 -22.24 5.73 -8.62
C PRO A 80 -23.59 6.06 -9.26
N LYS A 81 -24.67 5.58 -8.64
CA LYS A 81 -26.04 5.82 -9.10
C LYS A 81 -26.76 6.72 -8.11
N PHE A 82 -27.34 7.81 -8.60
CA PHE A 82 -28.23 8.68 -7.82
C PHE A 82 -29.68 8.37 -8.21
N SER A 83 -30.52 7.98 -7.25
CA SER A 83 -31.93 7.67 -7.51
C SER A 83 -32.86 8.87 -7.34
N GLY A 84 -32.36 10.00 -6.81
CA GLY A 84 -33.14 11.21 -6.58
C GLY A 84 -34.16 11.06 -5.44
N THR A 85 -33.98 10.08 -4.56
CA THR A 85 -34.86 9.85 -3.42
C THR A 85 -34.41 10.71 -2.23
N LYS A 86 -35.33 10.96 -1.28
CA LYS A 86 -35.03 11.74 -0.06
C LYS A 86 -33.94 11.09 0.83
N ASP A 87 -33.68 9.81 0.61
CA ASP A 87 -32.71 9.02 1.35
C ASP A 87 -31.34 9.02 0.65
N ASP A 88 -31.24 9.58 -0.56
CA ASP A 88 -29.98 9.74 -1.27
C ASP A 88 -29.21 10.97 -0.76
N ASP A 89 -28.00 10.75 -0.28
CA ASP A 89 -27.09 11.83 0.10
C ASP A 89 -26.37 12.37 -1.16
N VAL A 90 -26.70 13.60 -1.52
CA VAL A 90 -26.10 14.32 -2.64
C VAL A 90 -24.59 14.50 -2.44
N ALA A 91 -24.13 14.75 -1.21
CA ALA A 91 -22.71 14.93 -0.91
C ALA A 91 -21.94 13.62 -1.10
N ASP A 92 -22.51 12.49 -0.65
CA ASP A 92 -21.91 11.16 -0.81
C ASP A 92 -21.85 10.73 -2.30
N TYR A 93 -22.92 11.03 -3.06
CA TYR A 93 -22.94 10.80 -4.50
C TYR A 93 -21.88 11.63 -5.23
N LEU A 94 -21.78 12.94 -4.94
CA LEU A 94 -20.78 13.82 -5.56
C LEU A 94 -19.35 13.41 -5.23
N PHE A 95 -19.09 13.01 -3.99
CA PHE A 95 -17.79 12.50 -3.55
C PHE A 95 -17.42 11.20 -4.29
N SER A 96 -18.36 10.24 -4.34
CA SER A 96 -18.21 8.98 -5.06
C SER A 96 -17.98 9.19 -6.55
N ALA A 97 -18.69 10.15 -7.16
CA ALA A 97 -18.58 10.45 -8.58
C ALA A 97 -17.22 11.06 -8.90
N LYS A 98 -16.74 12.00 -8.06
CA LYS A 98 -15.41 12.60 -8.21
C LYS A 98 -14.32 11.54 -8.14
N LEU A 99 -14.38 10.63 -7.16
CA LEU A 99 -13.40 9.56 -7.03
C LEU A 99 -13.44 8.60 -8.22
N TYR A 100 -14.63 8.28 -8.75
CA TYR A 100 -14.75 7.48 -9.96
C TYR A 100 -14.05 8.15 -11.16
N PHE A 101 -14.28 9.44 -11.41
CA PHE A 101 -13.64 10.16 -12.51
C PHE A 101 -12.12 10.25 -12.34
N GLU A 102 -11.66 10.52 -11.11
CA GLU A 102 -10.24 10.56 -10.76
C GLU A 102 -9.58 9.19 -10.98
N SER A 103 -10.23 8.10 -10.56
CA SER A 103 -9.75 6.72 -10.75
C SER A 103 -9.64 6.28 -12.21
N LYS A 104 -10.54 6.77 -13.07
CA LYS A 104 -10.58 6.45 -14.50
C LYS A 104 -9.81 7.46 -15.35
N ASN A 105 -9.15 8.44 -14.72
CA ASN A 105 -8.45 9.55 -15.37
C ASN A 105 -9.35 10.29 -16.39
N ILE A 106 -10.66 10.38 -16.10
CA ILE A 106 -11.64 11.07 -16.92
C ILE A 106 -11.63 12.54 -16.51
N LYS A 107 -11.10 13.41 -17.39
CA LYS A 107 -11.05 14.85 -17.14
C LYS A 107 -12.40 15.51 -17.44
N TYR A 108 -12.91 16.28 -16.49
CA TYR A 108 -14.10 17.12 -16.67
C TYR A 108 -13.66 18.54 -17.12
N GLY A 109 -13.55 18.77 -18.44
CA GLY A 109 -13.36 20.07 -19.13
C GLY A 109 -12.10 20.88 -18.77
N ALA A 110 -11.09 21.07 -19.64
CA ALA A 110 -11.13 21.97 -20.81
C ALA A 110 -10.30 21.48 -22.02
N ASP A 111 -9.68 20.30 -21.93
CA ASP A 111 -8.88 19.67 -23.01
C ASP A 111 -9.62 18.52 -23.71
N SER A 112 -10.92 18.35 -23.47
CA SER A 112 -11.71 17.43 -24.27
C SER A 112 -11.78 18.00 -25.69
N PRO A 113 -11.32 17.29 -26.74
CA PRO A 113 -11.63 17.71 -28.10
C PRO A 113 -13.15 17.69 -28.20
N GLN A 114 -13.75 18.88 -28.26
CA GLN A 114 -15.14 19.03 -28.66
C GLN A 114 -15.21 18.33 -30.01
N GLN A 115 -15.85 17.16 -30.06
CA GLN A 115 -16.11 16.49 -31.32
C GLN A 115 -16.92 17.48 -32.16
N ARG A 116 -16.25 18.00 -33.18
CA ARG A 116 -16.77 18.94 -34.15
C ARG A 116 -17.24 18.18 -35.37
#